data_AF-A0A6M0C7G5-F1
#
_entry.id   AF-A0A6M0C7G5-F1
#
_cell.length_a   1.000
_cell.length_b   1.000
_cell.length_c   1.000
_cell.angle_alpha   90.00
_cell.angle_beta   90.00
_cell.angle_gamma   90.00
#
_symmetry.space_group_name_H-M   'P 1'
#
loop_
_entity.id
_entity.type
_entity.pdbx_description
1 polymer ?
#
loop_
_entity_poly.entity_id
_entity_poly.type
_entity_poly.pdbx_seq_one_letter_code
_entity_poly.pdbx_strand_id
1 'polypeptide(L)' 'HVTNILLALKITFEALQEDPLLDRELVLGLYLLAIESVNYYEAGRRRGIAWPPLLKEDIDRIAIAVKNIFSGEWQ' A
#
# COMPACT_ATOMS: atom_id res chain seq x y z
N HIS A 1 13.19 -0.07 4.11
CA HIS A 1 12.97 1.18 3.33
C HIS A 1 11.73 1.03 2.47
N VAL A 2 10.93 2.09 2.30
CA VAL A 2 9.69 2.11 1.49
C VAL A 2 9.92 1.57 0.07
N THR A 3 11.09 1.81 -0.50
CA THR A 3 11.47 1.37 -1.85
C THR A 3 11.32 -0.14 -2.04
N ASN A 4 11.67 -0.94 -1.04
CA ASN A 4 11.56 -2.40 -1.15
C ASN A 4 10.09 -2.85 -1.16
N ILE A 5 9.23 -2.14 -0.43
CA ILE A 5 7.78 -2.41 -0.40
C ILE A 5 7.17 -2.06 -1.76
N LEU A 6 7.50 -0.88 -2.30
CA LEU A 6 7.01 -0.45 -3.60
C LEU A 6 7.50 -1.37 -4.73
N LEU A 7 8.74 -1.85 -4.66
CA LEU A 7 9.26 -2.83 -5.60
C LEU A 7 8.50 -4.17 -5.50
N ALA A 8 8.25 -4.66 -4.28
CA ALA A 8 7.45 -5.86 -4.08
C ALA A 8 6.04 -5.70 -4.66
N LEU A 9 5.38 -4.56 -4.42
CA LEU A 9 4.06 -4.27 -5.00
C LEU A 9 4.09 -4.19 -6.53
N LYS A 10 5.16 -3.68 -7.13
CA LYS A 10 5.32 -3.68 -8.59
C LYS A 10 5.43 -5.10 -9.15
N ILE A 11 6.25 -5.94 -8.52
CA ILE A 11 6.40 -7.36 -8.92
C ILE A 11 5.07 -8.09 -8.75
N THR A 12 4.37 -7.86 -7.64
CA THR A 12 3.03 -8.41 -7.39
C THR A 12 2.04 -7.98 -8.47
N PHE A 13 2.01 -6.69 -8.84
CA PHE A 13 1.19 -6.20 -9.95
C PHE A 13 1.47 -6.96 -11.25
N GLU A 14 2.74 -7.10 -11.62
CA GLU A 14 3.14 -7.79 -12.86
C GLU A 14 2.76 -9.28 -12.83
N ALA A 15 2.89 -9.94 -11.68
CA ALA A 15 2.54 -11.35 -11.52
C ALA A 15 1.02 -11.60 -11.60
N LEU A 16 0.19 -10.62 -11.26
CA LEU A 16 -1.27 -10.74 -11.21
C LEU A 16 -1.96 -10.30 -12.50
N GLN A 17 -1.25 -9.74 -13.48
CA GLN A 17 -1.85 -9.31 -14.76
C GLN A 17 -2.54 -10.45 -15.51
N GLU A 18 -2.04 -11.67 -15.35
CA GLU A 18 -2.56 -12.87 -15.99
C GLU A 18 -3.62 -13.60 -15.15
N ASP A 19 -3.87 -13.16 -13.91
CA ASP A 19 -4.81 -13.80 -12.99
C ASP A 19 -6.09 -12.95 -12.83
N PRO A 20 -7.27 -13.46 -13.24
CA PRO A 20 -8.52 -12.72 -13.06
C PRO A 20 -9.01 -12.67 -11.61
N LEU A 21 -8.39 -13.41 -10.68
CA LEU A 21 -8.81 -13.51 -9.29
C LEU A 21 -7.66 -13.22 -8.34
N LEU A 22 -7.99 -12.58 -7.21
CA LEU A 22 -7.06 -12.37 -6.11
C LEU A 22 -7.44 -13.26 -4.95
N ASP A 23 -6.47 -13.97 -4.37
CA ASP A 23 -6.71 -14.76 -3.19
C ASP A 23 -7.02 -13.86 -1.97
N ARG A 24 -7.77 -14.41 -1.02
CA ARG A 24 -8.24 -13.66 0.16
C ARG A 24 -7.09 -13.15 1.03
N GLU A 25 -6.01 -13.92 1.16
CA GLU A 25 -4.89 -13.55 2.03
C GLU A 25 -4.13 -12.37 1.46
N LEU A 26 -3.89 -12.37 0.15
CA LEU A 26 -3.32 -11.26 -0.59
C LEU A 26 -4.18 -10.00 -0.46
N VAL A 27 -5.49 -10.10 -0.70
CA VAL A 27 -6.41 -8.97 -0.56
C VAL A 27 -6.36 -8.38 0.85
N LEU A 28 -6.35 -9.24 1.88
CA LEU A 28 -6.24 -8.79 3.26
C LEU A 28 -4.91 -8.08 3.53
N GLY A 29 -3.80 -8.64 3.06
CA GLY A 29 -2.47 -8.03 3.21
C GLY A 29 -2.40 -6.65 2.56
N LEU A 30 -2.92 -6.52 1.35
CA LEU A 30 -2.99 -5.24 0.61
C LEU A 30 -3.90 -4.22 1.32
N TYR A 31 -5.04 -4.66 1.87
CA TYR A 31 -5.93 -3.82 2.66
C TYR A 31 -5.25 -3.26 3.92
N LEU A 32 -4.62 -4.13 4.71
CA LEU A 32 -3.88 -3.72 5.91
C LEU A 32 -2.76 -2.74 5.56
N LEU A 33 -2.07 -2.99 4.45
CA LEU A 33 -0.95 -2.17 4.02
C LEU A 33 -1.39 -0.79 3.51
N ALA A 34 -2.47 -0.68 2.75
CA ALA A 34 -2.89 0.57 2.12
C ALA A 34 -3.87 1.40 2.97
N ILE A 35 -4.77 0.73 3.70
CA ILE A 35 -5.88 1.39 4.41
C ILE A 35 -5.54 1.55 5.90
N GLU A 36 -5.13 0.47 6.56
CA GLU A 36 -4.85 0.52 7.99
C GLU A 36 -3.63 1.38 8.31
N SER A 37 -2.61 1.40 7.44
CA SER A 37 -1.45 2.29 7.60
C SER A 37 -1.83 3.77 7.64
N VAL A 38 -2.76 4.21 6.78
CA VAL A 38 -3.32 5.57 6.79
C VAL A 38 -4.08 5.80 8.10
N ASN A 39 -4.93 4.87 8.52
CA ASN A 39 -5.68 4.97 9.76
C ASN A 39 -4.75 5.13 10.99
N TYR A 40 -3.67 4.35 11.06
CA TYR A 40 -2.68 4.45 12.13
C TYR A 40 -1.90 5.76 12.09
N TYR A 41 -1.50 6.22 10.92
CA TYR A 41 -0.85 7.52 10.76
C TYR A 41 -1.74 8.66 11.27
N GLU A 42 -2.99 8.69 10.83
CA GLU A 42 -3.98 9.71 11.20
C GLU A 42 -4.33 9.65 12.70
N ALA A 43 -4.45 8.45 13.27
CA ALA A 43 -4.67 8.26 14.70
C ALA A 43 -3.47 8.78 15.53
N GLY A 44 -2.24 8.47 15.10
CA GLY A 44 -1.03 8.97 15.76
C GLY A 44 -0.90 10.49 15.64
N ARG A 45 -1.19 11.06 14.47
CA ARG A 45 -1.19 12.51 14.26
C ARG A 45 -2.15 13.21 15.22
N ARG A 46 -3.37 12.69 15.37
CA ARG A 46 -4.38 13.22 16.32
C ARG A 46 -3.93 13.12 17.78
N ARG A 47 -3.09 12.15 18.12
CA ARG A 47 -2.49 11.98 19.45
C ARG A 47 -1.22 12.81 19.65
N GLY A 48 -0.82 13.63 18.68
CA GLY A 48 0.38 14.46 18.74
C GLY A 48 1.69 13.68 18.55
N ILE A 49 1.64 12.47 17.97
CA ILE A 49 2.84 11.71 17.65
C ILE A 49 3.64 12.45 16.56
N ALA A 50 4.92 12.70 16.83
CA ALA A 50 5.85 13.23 15.86
C ALA A 50 6.31 12.10 14.92
N TRP A 51 5.60 11.94 13.80
CA TRP A 51 5.98 10.99 12.78
C TRP A 51 7.26 11.43 12.05
N PRO A 52 8.05 10.47 11.53
CA PRO A 52 9.16 10.78 10.65
C PRO A 52 8.71 11.64 9.47
N PRO A 53 9.57 12.58 9.00
CA PRO A 53 9.29 13.30 7.78
C PRO A 53 9.13 12.30 6.62
N LEU A 54 8.26 12.61 5.66
CA LEU A 54 7.95 11.78 4.49
C LEU A 54 7.10 10.52 4.75
N LEU A 55 6.78 10.18 6.00
CA LEU A 55 6.00 8.97 6.28
C LEU A 55 4.62 9.00 5.61
N LYS A 56 3.99 10.18 5.52
CA LYS A 56 2.69 10.33 4.85
C LYS A 56 2.81 10.05 3.36
N GLU A 57 3.81 10.64 2.72
CA GLU A 57 4.11 10.49 1.31
C GLU A 57 4.44 9.03 0.97
N ASP A 58 5.17 8.34 1.84
CA ASP A 58 5.47 6.93 1.68
C ASP A 58 4.22 6.04 1.80
N ILE A 59 3.34 6.33 2.77
CA ILE A 59 2.04 5.64 2.91
C ILE A 59 1.16 5.90 1.68
N ASP A 60 1.12 7.13 1.17
CA ASP A 60 0.34 7.47 -0.02
C ASP A 60 0.83 6.74 -1.27
N ARG A 61 2.15 6.66 -1.46
CA ARG A 61 2.75 5.90 -2.56
C ARG A 61 2.41 4.42 -2.49
N ILE A 62 2.39 3.86 -1.29
CA ILE A 62 1.97 2.47 -1.06
C ILE A 62 0.49 2.31 -1.42
N ALA A 63 -0.39 3.20 -0.94
CA ALA A 63 -1.81 3.15 -1.24
C ALA A 63 -2.11 3.25 -2.75
N ILE A 64 -1.38 4.10 -3.47
CA ILE A 64 -1.46 4.21 -4.93
C ILE A 64 -1.01 2.90 -5.61
N ALA A 65 0.12 2.32 -5.20
CA ALA A 65 0.59 1.05 -5.77
C ALA A 65 -0.40 -0.10 -5.53
N VAL A 66 -1.04 -0.16 -4.36
CA VAL A 66 -2.10 -1.13 -4.06
C VAL A 66 -3.35 -0.88 -4.92
N LYS A 67 -3.75 0.38 -5.10
CA LYS A 67 -4.86 0.73 -6.02
C LYS A 67 -4.55 0.24 -7.44
N ASN A 68 -3.32 0.41 -7.91
CA ASN A 68 -2.90 -0.02 -9.24
C ASN A 68 -3.01 -1.55 -9.41
N ILE A 69 -2.71 -2.33 -8.36
CA ILE A 69 -2.94 -3.80 -8.35
C ILE A 69 -4.43 -4.12 -8.57
N PHE A 70 -5.33 -3.44 -7.85
CA PHE A 70 -6.76 -3.69 -7.99
C PHE A 70 -7.36 -3.17 -9.31
N SER A 71 -6.85 -2.08 -9.86
CA SER A 71 -7.34 -1.53 -11.14
C SER A 71 -6.75 -2.20 -12.37
N GLY A 72 -5.65 -2.95 -12.22
CA GLY A 72 -4.90 -3.51 -13.34
C GLY A 72 -4.12 -2.48 -14.15
N GLU A 73 -4.08 -1.22 -13.71
CA GLU A 73 -3.40 -0.11 -14.39
C GLU A 73 -2.29 0.46 -13.51
N TRP A 74 -1.05 0.48 -14.02
CA TRP A 74 0.07 1.06 -13.30
C TRP A 74 0.28 2.53 -13.69
N GLN A 75 0.07 3.44 -12.74
CA GLN A 75 0.33 4.88 -12.84
C GLN A 75 1.56 5.30 -12.05
#